data_AF-G2IKA1-F1
#
_entry.id   AF-G2IKA1-F1
#
_cell.length_a   1.000
_cell.length_b   1.000
_cell.length_c   1.000
_cell.angle_alpha   90.00
_cell.angle_beta   90.00
_cell.angle_gamma   90.00
#
_symmetry.space_group_name_H-M   'P 1'
#
loop_
_entity.id
_entity.type
_entity.pdbx_description
1 polymer ?
#
loop_
_entity_poly.entity_id
_entity_poly.type
_entity_poly.pdbx_seq_one_letter_code
_entity_poly.pdbx_strand_id
1 'polypeptide(L)'
;MSRLIASRKRLLRVRHAQHSQAVAAVMSARDEASQITENARRIALVRDELIGNEGATTGALLASKRELATRLERAGRQLDGALYDANRRIDQRDAERVVAGRDREIAERLKDKAHAAREARREARLAALPSYRRMQDRGTE
;
A
#
# COMPACT_ATOMS: atom_id res chain seq x y z
N MET A 1 29.49 -0.40 18.99
CA MET A 1 28.07 0.03 18.79
C MET A 1 27.20 -0.68 19.84
N SER A 2 26.25 -0.03 20.52
CA SER A 2 25.47 -0.74 21.57
C SER A 2 24.59 -1.83 20.94
N ARG A 3 24.52 -3.01 21.58
CA ARG A 3 23.73 -4.16 21.08
C ARG A 3 22.25 -3.79 20.83
N LEU A 4 21.69 -2.93 21.68
CA LEU A 4 20.32 -2.43 21.53
C LEU A 4 20.12 -1.59 20.26
N ILE A 5 21.04 -0.66 19.97
CA ILE A 5 20.95 0.17 18.75
C ILE A 5 21.05 -0.69 17.49
N ALA A 6 21.96 -1.68 17.48
CA ALA A 6 22.09 -2.61 16.37
C ALA A 6 20.79 -3.41 16.13
N SER A 7 20.18 -3.89 17.22
CA SER A 7 18.87 -4.57 17.16
C SER A 7 17.76 -3.66 16.61
N ARG A 8 17.65 -2.41 17.10
CA ARG A 8 16.65 -1.44 16.61
C ARG A 8 16.86 -1.07 15.13
N LYS A 9 18.11 -0.92 14.68
CA LYS A 9 18.42 -0.73 13.25
C LYS A 9 18.00 -1.92 12.40
N ARG A 10 18.21 -3.15 12.87
CA ARG A 10 17.74 -4.36 12.17
C ARG A 10 16.21 -4.40 12.09
N LEU A 11 15.53 -4.13 13.20
CA LEU A 11 14.07 -4.06 13.24
C LEU A 11 13.54 -3.02 12.24
N LEU A 12 14.11 -1.81 12.22
CA LEU A 12 13.70 -0.77 11.29
C LEU A 12 13.85 -1.20 9.83
N ARG A 13 14.94 -1.90 9.47
CA ARG A 13 15.12 -2.45 8.11
C ARG A 13 14.02 -3.44 7.74
N VAL A 14 13.67 -4.34 8.67
CA VAL A 14 12.56 -5.29 8.45
C VAL A 14 11.23 -4.55 8.28
N ARG A 15 10.93 -3.56 9.14
CA ARG A 15 9.70 -2.78 9.02
C ARG A 15 9.63 -1.96 7.74
N HIS A 16 10.76 -1.45 7.25
CA HIS A 16 10.82 -0.79 5.95
C HIS A 16 10.44 -1.74 4.81
N ALA A 17 11.01 -2.95 4.81
CA ALA A 17 10.71 -3.97 3.81
C ALA A 17 9.22 -4.40 3.85
N GLN A 18 8.67 -4.60 5.05
CA GLN A 18 7.25 -4.94 5.24
C GLN A 18 6.33 -3.82 4.75
N HIS A 19 6.66 -2.56 5.05
CA HIS A 19 5.90 -1.42 4.54
C HIS A 19 5.97 -1.34 3.01
N SER A 20 7.14 -1.53 2.39
CA SER A 20 7.24 -1.54 0.93
C SER A 20 6.46 -2.69 0.29
N GLN A 21 6.45 -3.86 0.92
CA GLN A 21 5.63 -4.99 0.47
C GLN A 21 4.13 -4.68 0.55
N ALA A 22 3.67 -4.06 1.64
CA ALA A 22 2.27 -3.67 1.79
C ALA A 22 1.86 -2.59 0.77
N VAL A 23 2.74 -1.61 0.49
CA VAL A 23 2.51 -0.63 -0.59
C VAL A 23 2.38 -1.31 -1.95
N ALA A 24 3.27 -2.25 -2.27
CA ALA A 24 3.21 -3.00 -3.52
C ALA A 24 1.92 -3.82 -3.64
N ALA A 25 1.49 -4.48 -2.55
CA ALA A 25 0.26 -5.25 -2.53
C ALA A 25 -1.00 -4.38 -2.81
N VAL A 26 -1.04 -3.15 -2.28
CA VAL A 26 -2.11 -2.19 -2.59
C VAL A 26 -2.08 -1.80 -4.07
N MET A 27 -0.90 -1.56 -4.64
CA MET A 27 -0.76 -1.21 -6.06
C MET A 27 -1.25 -2.34 -6.95
N SER A 28 -0.83 -3.59 -6.69
CA SER A 28 -1.30 -4.74 -7.45
C SER A 28 -2.82 -4.95 -7.36
N ALA A 29 -3.42 -4.72 -6.20
CA ALA A 29 -4.89 -4.80 -6.04
C ALA A 29 -5.61 -3.69 -6.85
N ARG A 30 -5.03 -2.48 -6.90
CA ARG A 30 -5.56 -1.37 -7.72
C ARG A 30 -5.44 -1.65 -9.22
N ASP A 31 -4.33 -2.27 -9.63
CA ASP A 31 -4.13 -2.65 -11.03
C ASP A 31 -5.15 -3.72 -11.44
N GLU A 32 -5.43 -4.71 -10.58
CA GLU A 32 -6.48 -5.72 -10.81
C GLU A 32 -7.86 -5.05 -10.98
N ALA A 33 -8.26 -4.16 -10.08
CA ALA A 33 -9.53 -3.44 -10.20
C ALA A 33 -9.60 -2.58 -11.46
N SER A 34 -8.50 -1.96 -11.86
CA SER A 34 -8.42 -1.16 -13.09
C SER A 34 -8.61 -2.03 -14.33
N GLN A 35 -8.03 -3.24 -14.36
CA GLN A 35 -8.23 -4.20 -15.45
C GLN A 35 -9.68 -4.68 -15.53
N ILE A 36 -10.33 -4.96 -14.40
CA ILE A 36 -11.75 -5.32 -14.34
C ILE A 36 -12.62 -4.19 -14.89
N THR A 37 -12.32 -2.95 -14.48
CA THR A 37 -13.04 -1.75 -14.94
C THR A 37 -12.92 -1.56 -16.45
N GLU A 38 -11.71 -1.71 -17.00
CA GLU A 38 -11.50 -1.61 -18.44
C GLU A 38 -12.20 -2.75 -19.21
N ASN A 39 -12.21 -3.96 -18.66
CA ASN A 39 -12.96 -5.07 -19.24
C ASN A 39 -14.46 -4.79 -19.27
N ALA A 40 -15.02 -4.25 -18.18
CA ALA A 40 -16.43 -3.91 -18.09
C ALA A 40 -16.80 -2.83 -19.13
N ARG A 41 -15.96 -1.80 -19.26
CA ARG A 41 -16.10 -0.76 -20.29
C ARG A 41 -16.08 -1.34 -21.70
N ARG A 42 -15.13 -2.25 -22.00
CA ARG A 42 -15.05 -2.90 -23.32
C ARG A 42 -16.29 -3.74 -23.63
N ILE A 43 -16.81 -4.49 -22.67
CA ILE A 43 -18.06 -5.26 -22.85
C ILE A 43 -19.25 -4.34 -23.13
N ALA A 44 -19.34 -3.22 -22.42
CA ALA A 44 -20.40 -2.23 -22.66
C ALA A 44 -20.34 -1.67 -24.08
N LEU A 45 -19.14 -1.28 -24.55
CA LEU A 45 -18.94 -0.78 -25.92
C LEU A 45 -19.34 -1.82 -26.98
N VAL A 46 -18.89 -3.07 -26.84
CA VAL A 46 -19.23 -4.15 -27.78
C VAL A 46 -20.74 -4.40 -27.82
N ARG A 47 -21.42 -4.32 -26.67
CA ARG A 47 -22.87 -4.46 -26.60
C ARG A 47 -23.57 -3.30 -27.32
N ASP A 48 -23.13 -2.08 -27.12
CA ASP A 48 -23.73 -0.89 -27.72
C ASP A 48 -23.54 -0.89 -29.25
N GLU A 49 -22.36 -1.30 -29.74
CA GLU A 49 -22.06 -1.51 -31.18
C GLU A 49 -22.91 -2.63 -31.81
N LEU A 50 -23.17 -3.71 -31.06
CA LEU A 50 -23.98 -4.84 -31.53
C LEU A 50 -25.45 -4.43 -31.77
N ILE A 51 -25.97 -3.54 -30.92
CA ILE A 51 -27.36 -3.05 -30.97
C ILE A 51 -27.50 -1.92 -31.99
N GLY A 52 -26.52 -1.02 -32.10
CA GLY A 52 -26.57 0.14 -33.00
C GLY A 52 -26.46 -0.16 -34.51
N ASN A 53 -26.08 -1.39 -34.90
CA ASN A 53 -26.02 -1.81 -36.31
C ASN A 53 -27.39 -2.21 -36.86
N GLU A 54 -28.19 -1.20 -37.21
CA GLU A 54 -29.50 -1.30 -37.87
C GLU A 54 -29.34 -1.42 -39.40
N GLY A 55 -29.07 -2.65 -39.86
CA GLY A 55 -29.19 -3.03 -41.27
C GLY A 55 -30.32 -4.04 -41.46
N ALA A 56 -30.70 -4.29 -42.73
CA ALA A 56 -31.66 -5.35 -43.08
C ALA A 56 -31.15 -6.70 -42.52
N THR A 57 -31.77 -7.18 -41.46
CA THR A 57 -31.34 -8.36 -40.71
C THR A 57 -32.37 -9.47 -40.87
N THR A 58 -31.91 -10.66 -41.26
CA THR A 58 -32.76 -11.86 -41.27
C THR A 58 -33.13 -12.26 -39.84
N GLY A 59 -34.28 -12.92 -39.64
CA GLY A 59 -34.75 -13.32 -38.30
C GLY A 59 -33.74 -14.19 -37.53
N ALA A 60 -33.00 -15.06 -38.23
CA ALA A 60 -31.93 -15.86 -37.63
C ALA A 60 -30.76 -15.00 -37.11
N LEU A 61 -30.34 -13.99 -37.87
CA LEU A 61 -29.29 -13.06 -37.44
C LEU A 61 -29.74 -12.22 -36.24
N LEU A 62 -31.00 -11.80 -36.19
CA LEU A 62 -31.58 -11.09 -35.05
C LEU A 62 -31.58 -11.96 -33.78
N ALA A 63 -31.94 -13.25 -33.89
CA ALA A 63 -31.90 -14.18 -32.76
C ALA A 63 -30.48 -14.34 -32.19
N SER A 64 -29.49 -14.54 -33.06
CA SER A 64 -28.07 -14.63 -32.65
C SER A 64 -27.57 -13.34 -31.99
N LYS A 65 -27.95 -12.16 -32.52
CA LYS A 65 -27.63 -10.87 -31.90
C LYS A 65 -28.20 -10.74 -30.48
N ARG A 66 -29.46 -11.13 -30.28
CA ARG A 66 -30.10 -11.09 -28.95
C ARG A 66 -29.43 -12.03 -27.95
N GLU A 67 -29.06 -13.23 -28.39
CA GLU A 67 -28.35 -14.18 -27.55
C GLU A 67 -26.98 -13.61 -27.13
N LEU A 68 -26.22 -13.07 -28.08
CA LEU A 68 -24.92 -12.45 -27.79
C LEU A 68 -25.07 -11.25 -26.85
N ALA A 69 -26.07 -10.38 -27.06
CA ALA A 69 -26.36 -9.26 -26.17
C ALA A 69 -26.64 -9.72 -24.73
N THR A 70 -27.45 -10.78 -24.57
CA THR A 70 -27.74 -11.39 -23.26
C THR A 70 -26.48 -11.93 -22.58
N ARG A 71 -25.59 -12.58 -23.35
CA ARG A 71 -24.30 -13.08 -22.83
C ARG A 71 -23.39 -11.95 -22.39
N LEU A 72 -23.30 -10.87 -23.17
CA LEU A 72 -22.51 -9.67 -22.83
C LEU A 72 -23.06 -8.99 -21.58
N GLU A 73 -24.39 -8.88 -21.45
CA GLU A 73 -25.03 -8.32 -20.26
C GLU A 73 -24.74 -9.14 -18.99
N ARG A 74 -24.81 -10.48 -19.10
CA ARG A 74 -24.44 -11.37 -17.99
C ARG A 74 -22.98 -11.22 -17.62
N ALA A 75 -22.08 -11.14 -18.59
CA ALA A 75 -20.65 -10.92 -18.36
C ALA A 75 -20.39 -9.56 -17.68
N GLY A 76 -21.10 -8.50 -18.11
CA GLY A 76 -21.05 -7.19 -17.47
C GLY A 76 -21.41 -7.25 -15.99
N ARG A 77 -22.56 -7.87 -15.64
CA ARG A 77 -22.96 -8.05 -14.23
C ARG A 77 -21.95 -8.85 -13.41
N GLN A 78 -21.31 -9.85 -14.01
CA GLN A 78 -20.26 -10.61 -13.33
C GLN A 78 -19.03 -9.75 -13.04
N LEU A 79 -18.65 -8.88 -13.97
CA LEU A 79 -17.57 -7.92 -13.76
C LEU A 79 -17.91 -6.86 -12.72
N ASP A 80 -19.17 -6.42 -12.62
CA ASP A 80 -19.61 -5.52 -11.56
C ASP A 80 -19.44 -6.16 -10.16
N GLY A 81 -19.83 -7.43 -10.02
CA GLY A 81 -19.59 -8.21 -8.81
C GLY A 81 -18.09 -8.39 -8.51
N ALA A 82 -17.29 -8.70 -9.53
CA ALA A 82 -15.84 -8.82 -9.38
C ALA A 82 -15.18 -7.49 -9.00
N LEU A 83 -15.69 -6.36 -9.50
CA LEU A 83 -15.20 -5.02 -9.17
C LEU A 83 -15.52 -4.67 -7.73
N TYR A 84 -16.71 -5.01 -7.24
CA TYR A 84 -17.06 -4.88 -5.82
C TYR A 84 -16.08 -5.64 -4.93
N ASP A 85 -15.80 -6.90 -5.24
CA ASP A 85 -14.85 -7.72 -4.49
C ASP A 85 -13.41 -7.17 -4.58
N ALA A 86 -13.00 -6.70 -5.76
CA ALA A 86 -11.68 -6.09 -5.96
C ALA A 86 -11.51 -4.82 -5.13
N ASN A 87 -12.51 -3.94 -5.09
CA ASN A 87 -12.50 -2.75 -4.24
C ASN A 87 -12.40 -3.11 -2.75
N ARG A 88 -13.13 -4.13 -2.30
CA ARG A 88 -13.02 -4.63 -0.93
C ARG A 88 -11.61 -5.14 -0.61
N ARG A 89 -10.95 -5.80 -1.57
CA ARG A 89 -9.54 -6.23 -1.41
C ARG A 89 -8.60 -5.03 -1.34
N ILE A 90 -8.82 -3.98 -2.13
CA ILE A 90 -8.03 -2.73 -2.05
C ILE A 90 -8.14 -2.15 -0.64
N ASP A 91 -9.34 -2.03 -0.10
CA ASP A 91 -9.57 -1.50 1.25
C ASP A 91 -8.84 -2.32 2.32
N GLN A 92 -8.92 -3.65 2.22
CA GLN A 92 -8.21 -4.56 3.12
C GLN A 92 -6.69 -4.37 3.04
N ARG A 93 -6.13 -4.30 1.83
CA ARG A 93 -4.68 -4.09 1.64
C ARG A 93 -4.25 -2.70 2.09
N ASP A 94 -5.10 -1.69 1.94
CA ASP A 94 -4.80 -0.34 2.39
C ASP A 94 -4.77 -0.26 3.91
N ALA A 95 -5.70 -0.94 4.60
CA ALA A 95 -5.67 -1.08 6.04
C ALA A 95 -4.37 -1.75 6.53
N GLU A 96 -3.93 -2.83 5.87
CA GLU A 96 -2.65 -3.50 6.17
C GLU A 96 -1.45 -2.57 5.95
N ARG A 97 -1.45 -1.78 4.85
CA ARG A 97 -0.44 -0.77 4.56
C ARG A 97 -0.35 0.29 5.66
N VAL A 98 -1.49 0.79 6.15
CA VAL A 98 -1.54 1.76 7.25
C VAL A 98 -0.93 1.18 8.53
N VAL A 99 -1.26 -0.07 8.88
CA VAL A 99 -0.68 -0.75 10.04
C VAL A 99 0.84 -0.90 9.87
N ALA A 100 1.30 -1.37 8.70
CA ALA A 100 2.73 -1.51 8.42
C ALA A 100 3.49 -0.16 8.48
N GLY A 101 2.83 0.92 8.06
CA GLY A 101 3.37 2.29 8.16
C GLY A 101 3.56 2.73 9.61
N ARG A 102 2.54 2.51 10.46
CA ARG A 102 2.61 2.78 11.90
C ARG A 102 3.72 1.97 12.57
N ASP A 103 3.84 0.68 12.25
CA ASP A 103 4.89 -0.20 12.77
C ASP A 103 6.30 0.30 12.40
N ARG A 104 6.48 0.77 11.16
CA ARG A 104 7.73 1.37 10.69
C ARG A 104 8.06 2.64 11.48
N GLU A 105 7.09 3.53 11.65
CA GLU A 105 7.27 4.77 12.41
C GLU A 105 7.64 4.50 13.87
N ILE A 106 6.97 3.54 14.52
CA ILE A 106 7.29 3.11 15.87
C ILE A 106 8.74 2.59 15.94
N ALA A 107 9.16 1.76 14.98
CA ALA A 107 10.52 1.24 14.93
C ALA A 107 11.57 2.35 14.76
N GLU A 108 11.26 3.38 13.97
CA GLU A 108 12.10 4.56 13.78
C GLU A 108 12.25 5.35 15.08
N ARG A 109 11.13 5.70 15.73
CA ARG A 109 11.14 6.38 17.04
C ARG A 109 11.91 5.58 18.09
N LEU A 110 11.80 4.24 18.10
CA LEU A 110 12.55 3.39 19.03
C LEU A 110 14.06 3.38 18.75
N LYS A 111 14.47 3.46 17.48
CA LYS A 111 15.87 3.61 17.10
C LYS A 111 16.41 4.95 17.59
N ASP A 112 15.67 6.03 17.39
CA ASP A 112 16.08 7.39 17.78
C ASP A 112 16.15 7.53 19.31
N LYS A 113 15.15 7.02 20.04
CA LYS A 113 15.18 6.94 21.52
C LYS A 113 16.41 6.18 22.03
N ALA A 114 16.79 5.08 21.38
CA ALA A 114 17.98 4.32 21.78
C ALA A 114 19.29 5.09 21.52
N HIS A 115 19.34 5.91 20.48
CA HIS A 115 20.46 6.82 20.22
C HIS A 115 20.52 7.94 21.26
N ALA A 116 19.41 8.63 21.52
CA ALA A 116 19.33 9.69 22.53
C ALA A 116 19.74 9.19 23.93
N ALA A 117 19.23 8.02 24.35
CA ALA A 117 19.60 7.41 25.62
C ALA A 117 21.09 7.05 25.72
N ARG A 118 21.74 6.73 24.59
CA ARG A 118 23.18 6.48 24.57
C ARG A 118 23.98 7.77 24.74
N GLU A 119 23.60 8.83 24.04
CA GLU A 119 24.28 10.13 24.15
C GLU A 119 24.11 10.72 25.54
N ALA A 120 22.90 10.70 26.11
CA ALA A 120 22.66 11.14 27.49
C ALA A 120 23.52 10.37 28.52
N ARG A 121 23.70 9.06 28.34
CA ARG A 121 24.60 8.26 29.20
C ARG A 121 26.07 8.63 29.00
N ARG A 122 26.47 9.00 27.78
CA ARG A 122 27.83 9.45 27.47
C ARG A 122 28.10 10.81 28.11
N GLU A 123 27.17 11.74 27.97
CA GLU A 123 27.22 13.07 28.61
C GLU A 123 27.28 12.95 30.13
N ALA A 124 26.41 12.14 30.74
CA ALA A 124 26.42 11.90 32.19
C ALA A 124 27.77 11.33 32.69
N ARG A 125 28.40 10.44 31.91
CA ARG A 125 29.74 9.91 32.23
C ARG A 125 30.82 10.99 32.12
N LEU A 126 30.75 11.86 31.12
CA LEU A 126 31.70 12.97 30.95
C LEU A 126 31.55 13.98 32.10
N ALA A 127 30.32 14.35 32.46
CA ALA A 127 30.01 15.25 33.57
C ALA A 127 30.43 14.72 34.95
N ALA A 128 30.56 13.40 35.10
CA ALA A 128 31.07 12.76 36.32
C ALA A 128 32.62 12.84 36.43
N LEU A 129 33.34 13.16 35.35
CA LEU A 129 34.80 13.26 35.38
C LEU A 129 35.25 14.59 36.05
N PRO A 130 36.15 14.56 37.05
CA PRO A 130 36.64 15.77 37.73
C PRO A 130 37.39 16.75 36.81
N SER A 131 38.01 16.25 35.74
CA SER A 131 38.71 17.08 34.73
C SER A 131 37.72 17.86 33.85
N TYR A 132 36.60 17.22 33.50
CA TYR A 132 35.57 17.80 32.66
C TYR A 132 34.78 18.91 33.39
N ARG A 133 34.51 18.73 34.69
CA ARG A 133 33.93 19.78 35.55
C ARG A 133 34.81 21.03 35.62
N ARG A 134 36.12 20.84 35.85
CA ARG A 134 37.10 21.95 35.88
C ARG A 134 37.24 22.68 34.55
N MET A 135 37.03 21.99 33.42
CA MET A 135 37.01 22.60 32.09
C MET A 135 35.75 23.40 31.83
N GLN A 136 34.59 22.97 32.35
CA GLN A 136 33.33 23.72 32.28
C GLN A 136 33.39 25.01 33.11
N ASP A 137 33.90 24.96 34.35
CA ASP A 137 34.00 26.15 35.23
C ASP A 137 34.93 27.23 34.65
N ARG A 138 36.01 26.84 33.96
CA ARG A 138 36.95 27.79 33.31
C ARG A 138 36.44 28.39 31.99
N GLY A 139 35.39 27.83 31.40
CA GLY A 139 34.79 28.34 30.15
C GLY A 139 33.65 29.34 30.35
N THR A 140 33.31 29.62 31.61
CA THR A 140 32.24 30.53 32.05
C THR A 140 32.75 31.84 32.65
N GLU A 141 34.06 32.10 32.60
CA GLU A 141 34.70 33.41 32.86
C GLU A 141 35.01 34.11 31.53
#